data_AF-A0A5N5WKS4-F1
#
_entry.id   AF-A0A5N5WKS4-F1
#
_cell.length_a   1.000
_cell.length_b   1.000
_cell.length_c   1.000
_cell.angle_alpha   90.00
_cell.angle_beta   90.00
_cell.angle_gamma   90.00
#
_symmetry.space_group_name_H-M   'P 1'
#
loop_
_entity.id
_entity.type
_entity.pdbx_description
1 polymer ?
#
loop_
_entity_poly.entity_id
_entity_poly.type
_entity_poly.pdbx_seq_one_letter_code
_entity_poly.pdbx_strand_id
1 'polypeptide(L)'
;MVDFSDGVVGGLHRPVTQGLESRFTVFVMHVETDYLQFSACTVLPKRGFTLFCANNAASKTGIITDLAFKALMGDAIAWFHNQIFVEPVVILGHSGSGTMLSGYQIVAENGPSACNGTEKIYSCSDSVGDLAPADAFIFVDTNYGLSTMTLLSINPANRIMNYAEKRLKLIQQGKGLFTDDEPVYIVNSDYYAWPLLHKGGHITREIVHSVRVPSYMGDFANNFKNGAIKTTVTRFLEILATSYSLMGIQWNSSMTPPVGNSPGHREYLNTEKIYLASDSKDRSIAFVEGAQHMINTCAACEKYPGEFGDTTKTTYDHMAAWLSQKGRRFLQ
;
A
#
# COMPACT_ATOMS: atom_id res chain seq x y z
N MET A 1 -15.17 -19.74 -10.61
CA MET A 1 -14.37 -19.75 -9.38
C MET A 1 -13.18 -20.64 -9.64
N VAL A 2 -11.98 -20.22 -9.26
CA VAL A 2 -10.74 -20.99 -9.37
C VAL A 2 -10.21 -21.15 -7.95
N ASP A 3 -9.80 -22.37 -7.62
CA ASP A 3 -9.14 -22.73 -6.37
C ASP A 3 -7.69 -23.09 -6.73
N PHE A 4 -6.74 -22.38 -6.16
CA PHE A 4 -5.31 -22.54 -6.45
C PHE A 4 -4.62 -23.53 -5.51
N SER A 5 -5.37 -24.36 -4.77
CA SER A 5 -4.84 -25.11 -3.62
C SER A 5 -4.21 -24.17 -2.58
N ASP A 6 -3.82 -24.68 -1.41
CA ASP A 6 -3.20 -23.90 -0.33
C ASP A 6 -4.03 -22.72 0.23
N GLY A 7 -5.34 -22.73 -0.05
CA GLY A 7 -6.30 -21.83 0.57
C GLY A 7 -6.50 -20.50 -0.15
N VAL A 8 -6.08 -20.36 -1.40
CA VAL A 8 -6.42 -19.20 -2.25
C VAL A 8 -7.55 -19.56 -3.21
N VAL A 9 -8.68 -18.85 -3.06
CA VAL A 9 -9.86 -19.00 -3.92
C VAL A 9 -10.22 -17.67 -4.54
N GLY A 10 -10.65 -17.67 -5.80
CA GLY A 10 -11.04 -16.44 -6.46
C GLY A 10 -11.96 -16.61 -7.66
N GLY A 11 -12.36 -15.48 -8.22
CA GLY A 11 -13.28 -15.40 -9.35
C GLY A 11 -12.82 -14.39 -10.38
N LEU A 12 -13.04 -14.72 -11.66
CA LEU A 12 -12.91 -13.78 -12.76
C LEU A 12 -14.16 -12.91 -12.86
N HIS A 13 -13.95 -11.59 -12.85
CA HIS A 13 -14.94 -10.58 -13.15
C HIS A 13 -14.58 -9.98 -14.51
N ARG A 14 -15.38 -10.29 -15.53
CA ARG A 14 -15.14 -9.86 -16.90
C ARG A 14 -16.08 -8.73 -17.31
N PRO A 15 -15.64 -7.84 -18.20
CA PRO A 15 -16.54 -6.87 -18.83
C PRO A 15 -17.56 -7.62 -19.70
N VAL A 16 -18.77 -7.04 -19.83
CA VAL A 16 -19.81 -7.57 -20.72
C VAL A 16 -19.34 -7.54 -22.17
N THR A 17 -18.73 -6.43 -22.59
CA THR A 17 -18.13 -6.28 -23.91
C THR A 17 -16.63 -6.57 -23.82
N GLN A 18 -16.16 -7.55 -24.58
CA GLN A 18 -14.74 -7.89 -24.66
C GLN A 18 -14.04 -6.97 -25.68
N GLY A 19 -12.86 -6.48 -25.32
CA GLY A 19 -12.06 -5.52 -26.08
C GLY A 19 -10.58 -5.71 -25.79
N LEU A 20 -9.73 -4.76 -26.21
CA LEU A 20 -8.30 -4.85 -25.89
C LEU A 20 -8.07 -4.76 -24.37
N GLU A 21 -8.83 -3.91 -23.69
CA GLU A 21 -8.80 -3.72 -22.25
C GLU A 21 -9.20 -4.99 -21.48
N SER A 22 -9.99 -5.89 -22.09
CA SER A 22 -10.45 -7.10 -21.40
C SER A 22 -9.36 -8.17 -21.30
N ARG A 23 -8.24 -8.00 -22.00
CA ARG A 23 -7.04 -8.84 -21.87
C ARG A 23 -6.21 -8.51 -20.64
N PHE A 24 -6.35 -7.29 -20.11
CA PHE A 24 -5.70 -6.88 -18.87
C PHE A 24 -6.35 -7.62 -17.72
N THR A 25 -5.60 -8.51 -17.08
CA THR A 25 -6.07 -9.22 -15.89
C THR A 25 -5.45 -8.59 -14.67
N VAL A 26 -6.28 -7.89 -13.91
CA VAL A 26 -5.87 -7.29 -12.64
C VAL A 26 -6.16 -8.29 -11.51
N PHE A 27 -5.11 -8.85 -10.93
CA PHE A 27 -5.17 -9.66 -9.73
C PHE A 27 -5.35 -8.77 -8.49
N VAL A 28 -6.42 -9.02 -7.74
CA VAL A 28 -6.81 -8.25 -6.56
C VAL A 28 -6.95 -9.22 -5.39
N MET A 29 -6.17 -9.00 -4.34
CA MET A 29 -6.22 -9.80 -3.10
C MET A 29 -5.80 -8.93 -1.92
N HIS A 30 -6.33 -9.24 -0.73
CA HIS A 30 -5.77 -8.72 0.51
C HIS A 30 -5.25 -9.83 1.42
N VAL A 31 -4.15 -9.54 2.10
CA VAL A 31 -3.38 -10.49 2.92
C VAL A 31 -4.07 -10.82 4.24
N GLU A 32 -4.92 -9.91 4.71
CA GLU A 32 -5.64 -10.02 6.00
C GLU A 32 -7.16 -10.13 5.84
N THR A 33 -7.72 -9.84 4.66
CA THR A 33 -9.15 -9.57 4.51
C THR A 33 -9.70 -10.18 3.21
N ASP A 34 -10.97 -10.56 3.22
CA ASP A 34 -11.66 -11.09 2.04
C ASP A 34 -11.89 -10.01 0.98
N TYR A 35 -11.27 -10.17 -0.20
CA TYR A 35 -11.35 -9.21 -1.30
C TYR A 35 -12.18 -9.71 -2.50
N LEU A 36 -12.97 -10.78 -2.32
CA LEU A 36 -13.90 -11.27 -3.35
C LEU A 36 -14.94 -10.22 -3.76
N GLN A 37 -15.21 -9.24 -2.88
CA GLN A 37 -16.18 -8.15 -3.10
C GLN A 37 -15.54 -6.75 -3.01
N PHE A 38 -14.23 -6.64 -3.17
CA PHE A 38 -13.56 -5.33 -3.19
C PHE A 38 -14.10 -4.46 -4.33
N SER A 39 -14.15 -3.14 -4.14
CA SER A 39 -14.83 -2.22 -5.08
C SER A 39 -14.27 -2.33 -6.51
N ALA A 40 -12.97 -2.56 -6.67
CA ALA A 40 -12.34 -2.80 -7.97
C ALA A 40 -13.09 -3.89 -8.77
N CYS A 41 -13.45 -5.01 -8.12
CA CYS A 41 -14.06 -6.21 -8.70
C CYS A 41 -15.37 -5.96 -9.44
N THR A 42 -16.05 -4.86 -9.13
CA THR A 42 -17.34 -4.50 -9.77
C THR A 42 -17.26 -3.22 -10.58
N VAL A 43 -16.26 -2.38 -10.32
CA VAL A 43 -16.15 -1.04 -10.91
C VAL A 43 -15.24 -1.04 -12.14
N LEU A 44 -14.09 -1.73 -12.11
CA LEU A 44 -13.20 -1.81 -13.27
C LEU A 44 -13.71 -2.70 -14.43
N PRO A 45 -14.48 -3.79 -14.22
CA PRO A 45 -15.10 -4.52 -15.33
C PRO A 45 -16.10 -3.69 -16.12
N LYS A 46 -16.75 -2.71 -15.47
CA LYS A 46 -17.61 -1.74 -16.18
C LYS A 46 -16.82 -0.79 -17.09
N ARG A 47 -15.49 -0.76 -16.96
CA ARG A 47 -14.55 0.04 -17.76
C ARG A 47 -13.74 -0.82 -18.74
N GLY A 48 -14.12 -2.08 -18.93
CA GLY A 48 -13.51 -2.96 -19.92
C GLY A 48 -12.41 -3.89 -19.39
N PHE A 49 -12.02 -3.83 -18.12
CA PHE A 49 -10.91 -4.62 -17.58
C PHE A 49 -11.37 -5.98 -17.03
N THR A 50 -10.53 -7.00 -17.18
CA THR A 50 -10.76 -8.30 -16.49
C THR A 50 -10.10 -8.27 -15.12
N LEU A 51 -10.83 -8.69 -14.09
CA LEU A 51 -10.31 -8.75 -12.73
C LEU A 51 -10.35 -10.18 -12.23
N PHE A 52 -9.31 -10.58 -11.50
CA PHE A 52 -9.36 -11.78 -10.68
C PHE A 52 -9.34 -11.36 -9.21
N CYS A 53 -10.49 -11.48 -8.56
CA CYS A 53 -10.62 -11.13 -7.15
C CYS A 53 -10.53 -12.38 -6.29
N ALA A 54 -9.64 -12.36 -5.31
CA ALA A 54 -9.27 -13.52 -4.52
C ALA A 54 -9.40 -13.26 -3.02
N ASN A 55 -9.61 -14.36 -2.29
CA ASN A 55 -9.42 -14.45 -0.87
C ASN A 55 -8.42 -15.58 -0.57
N ASN A 56 -7.52 -15.34 0.37
CA ASN A 56 -6.60 -16.36 0.87
C ASN A 56 -7.05 -16.87 2.24
N ALA A 57 -6.48 -18.00 2.65
CA ALA A 57 -6.79 -18.62 3.93
C ALA A 57 -6.29 -17.80 5.13
N ALA A 58 -5.31 -16.91 4.95
CA ALA A 58 -4.76 -16.10 6.05
C ALA A 58 -5.83 -15.21 6.70
N SER A 59 -6.80 -14.71 5.92
CA SER A 59 -7.96 -13.97 6.43
C SER A 59 -8.83 -14.79 7.42
N LYS A 60 -8.76 -16.13 7.35
CA LYS A 60 -9.54 -17.05 8.19
C LYS A 60 -8.71 -17.72 9.27
N THR A 61 -7.45 -18.05 8.98
CA THR A 61 -6.56 -18.77 9.89
C THR A 61 -5.79 -17.84 10.82
N GLY A 62 -5.59 -16.57 10.44
CA GLY A 62 -4.73 -15.62 11.16
C GLY A 62 -3.23 -15.97 11.09
N ILE A 63 -2.87 -16.97 10.28
CA ILE A 63 -1.48 -17.34 10.00
C ILE A 63 -1.06 -16.54 8.78
N ILE A 64 -0.35 -15.45 9.03
CA ILE A 64 0.30 -14.64 8.01
C ILE A 64 1.78 -14.93 8.20
N THR A 65 2.41 -15.53 7.19
CA THR A 65 3.86 -15.59 7.09
C THR A 65 4.23 -14.83 5.81
N ASP A 66 5.06 -13.80 5.96
CA ASP A 66 5.42 -12.85 4.90
C ASP A 66 6.24 -13.47 3.75
N LEU A 67 6.42 -14.79 3.79
CA LEU A 67 7.25 -15.60 2.88
C LEU A 67 6.43 -16.66 2.14
N ALA A 68 5.15 -16.79 2.43
CA ALA A 68 4.24 -17.67 1.71
C ALA A 68 3.85 -17.07 0.33
N PHE A 69 4.72 -16.26 -0.28
CA PHE A 69 4.54 -15.65 -1.60
C PHE A 69 4.06 -16.66 -2.65
N LYS A 70 4.70 -17.84 -2.69
CA LYS A 70 4.28 -18.91 -3.59
C LYS A 70 2.84 -19.36 -3.33
N ALA A 71 2.52 -19.70 -2.08
CA ALA A 71 1.20 -20.19 -1.68
C ALA A 71 0.10 -19.12 -1.79
N LEU A 72 0.42 -17.85 -1.58
CA LEU A 72 -0.57 -16.76 -1.55
C LEU A 72 -0.86 -16.19 -2.94
N MET A 73 0.11 -16.20 -3.86
CA MET A 73 -0.10 -15.61 -5.19
C MET A 73 0.73 -16.23 -6.32
N GLY A 74 1.85 -16.90 -6.03
CA GLY A 74 2.75 -17.43 -7.05
C GLY A 74 2.04 -18.33 -8.06
N ASP A 75 1.21 -19.24 -7.58
CA ASP A 75 0.47 -20.16 -8.44
C ASP A 75 -0.64 -19.46 -9.24
N ALA A 76 -1.26 -18.42 -8.67
CA ALA A 76 -2.24 -17.60 -9.39
C ALA A 76 -1.60 -16.79 -10.54
N ILE A 77 -0.46 -16.13 -10.27
CA ILE A 77 0.28 -15.37 -11.28
C ILE A 77 0.79 -16.29 -12.38
N ALA A 78 1.38 -17.44 -12.03
CA ALA A 78 1.80 -18.44 -13.00
C ALA A 78 0.62 -19.01 -13.82
N TRP A 79 -0.55 -19.18 -13.20
CA TRP A 79 -1.75 -19.60 -13.91
C TRP A 79 -2.21 -18.56 -14.94
N PHE A 80 -2.18 -17.26 -14.59
CA PHE A 80 -2.54 -16.17 -15.51
C PHE A 80 -1.66 -16.13 -16.75
N HIS A 81 -0.33 -16.27 -16.58
CA HIS A 81 0.61 -16.31 -17.70
C HIS A 81 0.38 -17.49 -18.66
N ASN A 82 -0.29 -18.55 -18.20
CA ASN A 82 -0.67 -19.69 -19.03
C ASN A 82 -2.07 -19.53 -19.70
N GLN A 83 -2.76 -18.41 -19.51
CA GLN A 83 -4.06 -18.17 -20.13
C GLN A 83 -3.94 -17.37 -21.43
N ILE A 84 -4.46 -17.93 -22.53
CA ILE A 84 -4.45 -17.30 -23.86
C ILE A 84 -5.18 -15.94 -23.96
N PHE A 85 -5.98 -15.60 -22.96
CA PHE A 85 -6.78 -14.38 -22.92
C PHE A 85 -6.21 -13.33 -21.96
N VAL A 86 -5.09 -13.62 -21.30
CA VAL A 86 -4.49 -12.73 -20.29
C VAL A 86 -3.19 -12.17 -20.82
N GLU A 87 -3.20 -10.87 -21.11
CA GLU A 87 -2.00 -10.09 -21.36
C GLU A 87 -2.39 -8.60 -21.31
N PRO A 88 -1.85 -7.79 -20.40
CA PRO A 88 -0.88 -8.12 -19.33
C PRO A 88 -1.50 -8.69 -18.02
N VAL A 89 -0.66 -9.28 -17.17
CA VAL A 89 -0.93 -9.61 -15.76
C VAL A 89 -0.57 -8.40 -14.89
N VAL A 90 -1.56 -7.83 -14.20
CA VAL A 90 -1.38 -6.64 -13.34
C VAL A 90 -1.72 -7.00 -11.90
N ILE A 91 -0.91 -6.58 -10.94
CA ILE A 91 -1.23 -6.74 -9.51
C ILE A 91 -1.78 -5.42 -8.98
N LEU A 92 -2.90 -5.46 -8.26
CA LEU A 92 -3.41 -4.31 -7.49
C LEU A 92 -3.22 -4.56 -6.00
N GLY A 93 -2.36 -3.75 -5.40
CA GLY A 93 -2.07 -3.75 -3.97
C GLY A 93 -2.78 -2.63 -3.24
N HIS A 94 -3.62 -2.98 -2.27
CA HIS A 94 -4.32 -2.03 -1.40
C HIS A 94 -3.88 -2.18 0.07
N SER A 95 -3.80 -1.08 0.82
CA SER A 95 -3.49 -1.08 2.26
C SER A 95 -2.22 -1.88 2.59
N GLY A 96 -2.26 -2.80 3.55
CA GLY A 96 -1.14 -3.68 3.90
C GLY A 96 -0.76 -4.67 2.81
N SER A 97 -1.64 -4.90 1.83
CA SER A 97 -1.38 -5.86 0.77
C SER A 97 -0.50 -5.30 -0.32
N GLY A 98 -0.53 -4.00 -0.60
CA GLY A 98 0.42 -3.40 -1.55
C GLY A 98 1.87 -3.59 -1.13
N THR A 99 2.11 -3.63 0.17
CA THR A 99 3.41 -3.96 0.74
C THR A 99 3.84 -5.40 0.48
N MET A 100 3.00 -6.38 0.80
CA MET A 100 3.36 -7.79 0.65
C MET A 100 3.44 -8.18 -0.83
N LEU A 101 2.50 -7.69 -1.64
CA LEU A 101 2.44 -7.92 -3.08
C LEU A 101 3.63 -7.26 -3.80
N SER A 102 4.10 -6.10 -3.35
CA SER A 102 5.34 -5.51 -3.90
C SER A 102 6.59 -6.26 -3.47
N GLY A 103 6.62 -6.82 -2.25
CA GLY A 103 7.65 -7.76 -1.82
C GLY A 103 7.73 -9.00 -2.73
N TYR A 104 6.58 -9.59 -3.09
CA TYR A 104 6.52 -10.65 -4.10
C TYR A 104 7.13 -10.21 -5.43
N GLN A 105 6.69 -9.06 -5.96
CA GLN A 105 7.11 -8.58 -7.28
C GLN A 105 8.64 -8.41 -7.34
N ILE A 106 9.24 -7.84 -6.30
CA ILE A 106 10.68 -7.63 -6.23
C ILE A 106 11.45 -8.95 -6.23
N VAL A 107 10.97 -9.95 -5.47
CA VAL A 107 11.58 -11.28 -5.45
C VAL A 107 11.38 -11.99 -6.78
N ALA A 108 10.22 -11.85 -7.43
CA ALA A 108 9.96 -12.42 -8.74
C ALA A 108 10.83 -11.80 -9.85
N GLU A 109 11.13 -10.51 -9.76
CA GLU A 109 11.99 -9.81 -10.74
C GLU A 109 13.50 -10.03 -10.52
N ASN A 110 13.93 -10.15 -9.26
CA ASN A 110 15.36 -10.16 -8.90
C ASN A 110 15.85 -11.48 -8.26
N GLY A 111 14.94 -12.45 -8.13
CA GLY A 111 15.17 -13.72 -7.46
C GLY A 111 15.40 -13.62 -5.95
N PRO A 112 15.80 -14.73 -5.30
CA PRO A 112 16.06 -14.78 -3.85
C PRO A 112 17.17 -13.84 -3.37
N SER A 113 17.98 -13.28 -4.27
CA SER A 113 19.01 -12.31 -3.89
C SER A 113 18.41 -11.04 -3.28
N ALA A 114 17.19 -10.66 -3.66
CA ALA A 114 16.48 -9.48 -3.13
C ALA A 114 16.25 -9.53 -1.60
N CYS A 115 16.31 -10.71 -1.02
CA CYS A 115 15.99 -10.97 0.37
C CYS A 115 17.12 -11.59 1.18
N ASN A 116 18.25 -11.92 0.54
CA ASN A 116 19.37 -12.62 1.18
C ASN A 116 20.57 -11.70 1.50
N GLY A 117 20.34 -10.37 1.55
CA GLY A 117 21.36 -9.38 1.92
C GLY A 117 21.74 -9.43 3.41
N THR A 118 22.97 -9.01 3.75
CA THR A 118 23.46 -9.00 5.14
C THR A 118 22.76 -7.96 6.01
N GLU A 119 22.11 -6.98 5.38
CA GLU A 119 21.24 -6.00 6.01
C GLU A 119 19.83 -6.54 6.30
N LYS A 120 19.46 -7.69 5.74
CA LYS A 120 18.12 -8.28 5.88
C LYS A 120 18.02 -9.06 7.18
N ILE A 121 16.97 -8.80 7.94
CA ILE A 121 16.69 -9.52 9.20
C ILE A 121 16.26 -10.97 8.93
N TYR A 122 15.69 -11.24 7.75
CA TYR A 122 15.22 -12.57 7.37
C TYR A 122 15.50 -12.85 5.89
N SER A 123 16.16 -13.98 5.61
CA SER A 123 16.45 -14.51 4.27
C SER A 123 15.24 -15.19 3.65
N CYS A 124 15.00 -15.09 2.34
CA CYS A 124 13.95 -15.94 1.76
C CYS A 124 14.31 -17.41 1.91
N SER A 125 13.28 -18.24 2.03
CA SER A 125 13.41 -19.67 1.73
C SER A 125 13.68 -19.90 0.25
N ASP A 126 14.25 -21.05 -0.10
CA ASP A 126 14.47 -21.47 -1.50
C ASP A 126 13.17 -21.59 -2.33
N SER A 127 12.00 -21.61 -1.68
CA SER A 127 10.69 -21.75 -2.34
C SER A 127 10.28 -20.59 -3.25
N VAL A 128 11.06 -19.50 -3.28
CA VAL A 128 10.78 -18.30 -4.07
C VAL A 128 11.66 -18.15 -5.32
N GLY A 129 12.48 -19.16 -5.64
CA GLY A 129 13.42 -19.11 -6.77
C GLY A 129 12.78 -18.94 -8.15
N ASP A 130 11.55 -19.42 -8.33
CA ASP A 130 10.88 -19.53 -9.63
C ASP A 130 9.56 -18.73 -9.69
N LEU A 131 9.46 -17.63 -8.95
CA LEU A 131 8.26 -16.79 -8.99
C LEU A 131 8.17 -16.04 -10.32
N ALA A 132 7.03 -16.15 -11.01
CA ALA A 132 6.77 -15.39 -12.22
C ALA A 132 6.41 -13.93 -11.87
N PRO A 133 7.08 -12.92 -12.43
CA PRO A 133 6.73 -11.52 -12.16
C PRO A 133 5.40 -11.16 -12.84
N ALA A 134 4.67 -10.19 -12.26
CA ALA A 134 3.61 -9.50 -12.98
C ALA A 134 4.19 -8.46 -13.95
N ASP A 135 3.41 -8.03 -14.94
CA ASP A 135 3.83 -7.04 -15.93
C ASP A 135 3.70 -5.60 -15.45
N ALA A 136 2.80 -5.37 -14.48
CA ALA A 136 2.57 -4.06 -13.89
C ALA A 136 2.02 -4.15 -12.46
N PHE A 137 2.15 -3.05 -11.72
CA PHE A 137 1.70 -2.94 -10.35
C PHE A 137 0.89 -1.65 -10.14
N ILE A 138 -0.26 -1.75 -9.50
CA ILE A 138 -1.12 -0.64 -9.10
C ILE A 138 -1.12 -0.57 -7.57
N PHE A 139 -0.62 0.54 -7.03
CA PHE A 139 -0.71 0.82 -5.59
C PHE A 139 -1.95 1.69 -5.30
N VAL A 140 -2.75 1.28 -4.32
CA VAL A 140 -3.92 2.03 -3.86
C VAL A 140 -3.86 2.18 -2.35
N ASP A 141 -3.62 3.40 -1.87
CA ASP A 141 -3.54 3.72 -0.43
C ASP A 141 -2.75 2.68 0.40
N THR A 142 -1.57 2.32 -0.10
CA THR A 142 -0.74 1.26 0.47
C THR A 142 -0.08 1.75 1.75
N ASN A 143 0.05 0.92 2.79
CA ASN A 143 0.72 1.29 4.05
C ASN A 143 2.21 0.88 4.07
N TYR A 144 2.95 1.18 5.14
CA TYR A 144 4.41 0.95 5.23
C TYR A 144 4.79 -0.49 5.62
N GLY A 145 3.83 -1.40 5.59
CA GLY A 145 3.94 -2.68 6.25
C GLY A 145 3.65 -2.59 7.75
N LEU A 146 3.26 -3.73 8.32
CA LEU A 146 2.83 -3.85 9.71
C LEU A 146 3.95 -3.46 10.69
N SER A 147 5.20 -3.84 10.43
CA SER A 147 6.39 -3.48 11.22
C SER A 147 6.52 -1.97 11.40
N THR A 148 6.66 -1.27 10.29
CA THR A 148 6.78 0.17 10.26
C THR A 148 5.56 0.82 10.87
N MET A 149 4.36 0.39 10.49
CA MET A 149 3.14 0.99 11.00
C MET A 149 3.04 0.84 12.51
N THR A 150 3.43 -0.30 13.06
CA THR A 150 3.48 -0.55 14.51
C THR A 150 4.50 0.37 15.18
N LEU A 151 5.73 0.47 14.65
CA LEU A 151 6.76 1.36 15.20
C LEU A 151 6.36 2.85 15.15
N LEU A 152 5.79 3.29 14.03
CA LEU A 152 5.22 4.63 13.87
C LEU A 152 3.99 4.86 14.73
N SER A 153 3.29 3.82 15.18
CA SER A 153 2.16 3.97 16.11
C SER A 153 2.62 4.03 17.58
N ILE A 154 3.80 3.49 17.88
CA ILE A 154 4.32 3.39 19.25
C ILE A 154 5.28 4.54 19.60
N ASN A 155 6.02 5.12 18.63
CA ASN A 155 7.24 5.91 18.95
C ASN A 155 7.44 7.35 18.41
N PRO A 156 6.62 7.96 17.53
CA PRO A 156 6.88 9.35 17.12
C PRO A 156 6.55 10.35 18.23
N ALA A 157 5.55 10.05 19.07
CA ALA A 157 5.18 10.89 20.19
C ALA A 157 6.34 11.03 21.19
N ASN A 158 6.97 9.93 21.62
CA ASN A 158 7.98 10.00 22.67
C ASN A 158 9.23 10.80 22.27
N ARG A 159 9.69 10.75 21.02
CA ARG A 159 10.86 11.53 20.58
C ARG A 159 10.55 13.02 20.39
N ILE A 160 9.41 13.34 19.78
CA ILE A 160 8.96 14.72 19.59
C ILE A 160 8.65 15.35 20.95
N MET A 161 7.97 14.61 21.84
CA MET A 161 7.70 15.04 23.20
C MET A 161 8.99 15.20 24.00
N ASN A 162 9.94 14.25 23.95
CA ASN A 162 11.23 14.40 24.63
C ASN A 162 12.03 15.61 24.12
N TYR A 163 12.03 15.88 22.81
CA TYR A 163 12.67 17.06 22.24
C TYR A 163 11.96 18.35 22.68
N ALA A 164 10.64 18.41 22.55
CA ALA A 164 9.82 19.55 22.96
C ALA A 164 9.95 19.85 24.46
N GLU A 165 9.92 18.82 25.32
CA GLU A 165 10.15 18.94 26.76
C GLU A 165 11.56 19.45 27.09
N LYS A 166 12.57 19.02 26.32
CA LYS A 166 13.95 19.49 26.51
C LYS A 166 14.10 20.95 26.10
N ARG A 167 13.42 21.39 25.03
CA ARG A 167 13.39 22.81 24.61
C ARG A 167 12.60 23.66 25.61
N LEU A 168 11.43 23.21 26.06
CA LEU A 168 10.63 23.88 27.09
C LEU A 168 11.43 24.13 28.37
N LYS A 169 12.23 23.15 28.83
CA LYS A 169 13.12 23.33 29.99
C LYS A 169 14.19 24.40 29.78
N LEU A 170 14.71 24.56 28.56
CA LEU A 170 15.69 25.59 28.24
C LEU A 170 15.05 26.98 28.17
N ILE A 171 13.84 27.08 27.59
CA ILE A 171 13.04 28.31 27.55
C ILE A 171 12.74 28.80 28.98
N GLN A 172 12.25 27.90 29.84
CA GLN A 172 11.96 28.20 31.25
C GLN A 172 13.20 28.64 32.05
N GLN A 173 14.40 28.27 31.61
CA GLN A 173 15.67 28.69 32.22
C GLN A 173 16.22 30.00 31.65
N GLY A 174 15.47 30.68 30.77
CA GLY A 174 15.96 31.87 30.05
C GLY A 174 17.08 31.57 29.05
N LYS A 175 17.25 30.30 28.68
CA LYS A 175 18.22 29.81 27.70
C LYS A 175 17.56 29.48 26.36
N GLY A 176 16.37 30.04 26.14
CA GLY A 176 15.68 29.96 24.87
C GLY A 176 16.51 30.62 23.76
N LEU A 177 16.36 30.14 22.54
CA LEU A 177 16.92 30.76 21.33
C LEU A 177 16.18 32.06 20.97
N PHE A 178 14.99 32.26 21.53
CA PHE A 178 14.13 33.41 21.33
C PHE A 178 13.72 33.97 22.71
N THR A 179 13.33 35.24 22.72
CA THR A 179 13.01 35.98 23.95
C THR A 179 11.70 35.54 24.62
N ASP A 180 10.87 34.79 23.89
CA ASP A 180 9.56 34.29 24.31
C ASP A 180 9.45 32.77 24.17
N ASP A 181 9.13 32.26 22.98
CA ASP A 181 8.95 30.84 22.68
C ASP A 181 9.72 30.47 21.41
N GLU A 182 9.98 29.17 21.21
CA GLU A 182 10.79 28.70 20.09
C GLU A 182 9.93 28.05 19.01
N PRO A 183 10.14 28.38 17.73
CA PRO A 183 9.44 27.69 16.65
C PRO A 183 9.93 26.23 16.57
N VAL A 184 9.02 25.28 16.82
CA VAL A 184 9.27 23.85 16.64
C VAL A 184 8.83 23.43 15.24
N TYR A 185 9.80 23.26 14.34
CA TYR A 185 9.56 22.75 12.99
C TYR A 185 9.62 21.21 13.00
N ILE A 186 8.45 20.57 13.04
CA ILE A 186 8.34 19.13 12.77
C ILE A 186 8.33 18.96 11.26
N VAL A 187 9.52 18.83 10.68
CA VAL A 187 9.66 18.66 9.23
C VAL A 187 9.27 17.23 8.86
N ASN A 188 8.14 17.07 8.17
CA ASN A 188 7.88 15.85 7.40
C ASN A 188 7.91 16.22 5.92
N SER A 189 8.96 15.71 5.24
CA SER A 189 9.20 15.69 3.79
C SER A 189 9.28 17.03 3.03
N ASP A 190 10.11 17.03 1.99
CA ASP A 190 9.98 17.95 0.85
C ASP A 190 8.54 17.93 0.32
N TYR A 191 7.93 19.11 0.13
CA TYR A 191 6.56 19.21 -0.35
C TYR A 191 6.54 19.23 -1.87
N TYR A 192 6.14 18.11 -2.49
CA TYR A 192 5.93 18.05 -3.93
C TYR A 192 4.47 18.36 -4.27
N ALA A 193 4.29 19.14 -5.34
CA ALA A 193 2.96 19.31 -5.92
C ALA A 193 2.62 18.10 -6.80
N TRP A 194 1.49 17.45 -6.52
CA TRP A 194 1.01 16.25 -7.21
C TRP A 194 -0.35 16.47 -7.86
N PRO A 195 -0.74 15.64 -8.84
CA PRO A 195 -2.09 15.66 -9.37
C PRO A 195 -3.13 15.35 -8.28
N LEU A 196 -4.08 16.25 -8.07
CA LEU A 196 -5.24 16.05 -7.21
C LEU A 196 -6.50 15.93 -8.09
N LEU A 197 -7.17 14.80 -7.98
CA LEU A 197 -8.39 14.47 -8.72
C LEU A 197 -9.59 14.96 -7.92
N HIS A 198 -10.34 15.88 -8.51
CA HIS A 198 -11.54 16.44 -7.93
C HIS A 198 -12.79 15.77 -8.49
N LYS A 199 -13.91 16.01 -7.81
CA LYS A 199 -15.25 15.70 -8.32
C LYS A 199 -15.42 16.22 -9.76
N GLY A 200 -16.04 15.39 -10.60
CA GLY A 200 -16.32 15.76 -12.00
C GLY A 200 -15.14 15.55 -12.96
N GLY A 201 -14.02 15.01 -12.49
CA GLY A 201 -12.86 14.67 -13.32
C GLY A 201 -11.90 15.83 -13.57
N HIS A 202 -12.09 16.96 -12.88
CA HIS A 202 -11.12 18.06 -12.89
C HIS A 202 -9.85 17.64 -12.13
N ILE A 203 -8.68 18.09 -12.62
CA ILE A 203 -7.38 17.76 -12.03
C ILE A 203 -6.60 19.05 -11.79
N THR A 204 -6.20 19.31 -10.54
CA THR A 204 -5.21 20.36 -10.21
C THR A 204 -3.84 19.72 -9.98
N ARG A 205 -2.81 20.57 -9.91
CA ARG A 205 -1.49 20.19 -9.43
C ARG A 205 -1.11 21.09 -8.26
N GLU A 206 -1.09 20.54 -7.06
CA GLU A 206 -0.87 21.30 -5.83
C GLU A 206 -0.22 20.44 -4.75
N ILE A 207 0.24 21.08 -3.67
CA ILE A 207 0.64 20.35 -2.46
C ILE A 207 -0.66 19.75 -1.89
N VAL A 208 -0.75 18.41 -1.89
CA VAL A 208 -1.97 17.72 -1.48
C VAL A 208 -2.12 17.81 0.03
N HIS A 209 -3.21 18.43 0.48
CA HIS A 209 -3.55 18.56 1.89
C HIS A 209 -4.61 17.52 2.28
N SER A 210 -4.46 16.95 3.48
CA SER A 210 -5.47 16.05 4.04
C SER A 210 -6.71 16.86 4.47
N VAL A 211 -7.88 16.47 3.97
CA VAL A 211 -9.20 16.95 4.43
C VAL A 211 -9.76 16.11 5.58
N ARG A 212 -8.99 15.11 6.05
CA ARG A 212 -9.45 14.17 7.08
C ARG A 212 -9.75 14.89 8.39
N VAL A 213 -10.98 14.73 8.87
CA VAL A 213 -11.37 15.18 10.20
C VAL A 213 -10.85 14.22 11.28
N PRO A 214 -10.58 14.70 12.51
CA PRO A 214 -10.23 13.83 13.63
C PRO A 214 -11.28 12.73 13.81
N SER A 215 -10.85 11.48 13.71
CA SER A 215 -11.70 10.30 13.86
C SER A 215 -11.17 9.42 14.99
N TYR A 216 -11.98 9.17 16.01
CA TYR A 216 -11.66 8.19 17.05
C TYR A 216 -12.08 6.79 16.57
N MET A 217 -11.11 5.89 16.42
CA MET A 217 -11.36 4.51 15.95
C MET A 217 -11.84 3.57 17.07
N GLY A 218 -12.03 4.09 18.30
CA GLY A 218 -12.32 3.28 19.48
C GLY A 218 -11.07 2.92 20.28
N ASP A 219 -11.27 2.44 21.51
CA ASP A 219 -10.24 1.78 22.30
C ASP A 219 -10.23 0.30 21.93
N PHE A 220 -9.06 -0.20 21.55
CA PHE A 220 -8.85 -1.60 21.22
C PHE A 220 -8.23 -2.39 22.37
N ALA A 221 -7.95 -1.79 23.53
CA ALA A 221 -7.27 -2.44 24.66
C ALA A 221 -7.99 -3.68 25.18
N ASN A 222 -9.33 -3.73 25.08
CA ASN A 222 -10.13 -4.90 25.45
C ASN A 222 -10.26 -5.96 24.34
N ASN A 223 -9.69 -5.70 23.16
CA ASN A 223 -9.72 -6.62 22.03
C ASN A 223 -8.45 -7.46 22.04
N PHE A 224 -8.56 -8.76 22.31
CA PHE A 224 -7.40 -9.65 22.34
C PHE A 224 -6.58 -9.69 21.03
N LYS A 225 -7.19 -9.40 19.87
CA LYS A 225 -6.51 -9.36 18.56
C LYS A 225 -5.88 -8.00 18.25
N ASN A 226 -6.48 -6.90 18.72
CA ASN A 226 -6.09 -5.53 18.34
C ASN A 226 -5.46 -4.72 19.49
N GLY A 227 -5.65 -5.15 20.74
CA GLY A 227 -5.10 -4.55 21.96
C GLY A 227 -3.89 -5.30 22.53
N ALA A 228 -3.60 -6.50 22.02
CA ALA A 228 -2.40 -7.26 22.32
C ALA A 228 -1.87 -7.94 21.05
N ILE A 229 -0.57 -7.81 20.79
CA ILE A 229 0.08 -8.50 19.67
C ILE A 229 0.39 -9.94 20.11
N LYS A 230 -0.45 -10.90 19.72
CA LYS A 230 -0.16 -12.33 19.90
C LYS A 230 0.81 -12.80 18.81
N THR A 231 2.09 -12.87 19.14
CA THR A 231 3.16 -13.28 18.22
C THR A 231 4.17 -14.20 18.91
N THR A 232 4.99 -14.90 18.13
CA THR A 232 6.20 -15.59 18.63
C THR A 232 7.41 -14.67 18.42
N VAL A 233 8.55 -14.95 19.06
CA VAL A 233 9.78 -14.18 18.83
C VAL A 233 10.17 -14.21 17.35
N THR A 234 10.12 -15.39 16.73
CA THR A 234 10.39 -15.54 15.29
C THR A 234 9.39 -14.75 14.44
N ARG A 235 8.08 -14.86 14.71
CA ARG A 235 7.05 -14.13 13.97
C ARG A 235 7.13 -12.61 14.18
N PHE A 236 7.55 -12.16 15.36
CA PHE A 236 7.84 -10.75 15.61
C PHE A 236 9.05 -10.27 14.81
N LEU A 237 10.14 -11.05 14.78
CA LEU A 237 11.33 -10.73 14.00
C LEU A 237 11.07 -10.77 12.48
N GLU A 238 10.18 -11.64 12.03
CA GLU A 238 9.77 -11.77 10.62
C GLU A 238 8.86 -10.61 10.16
N ILE A 239 7.81 -10.29 10.94
CA ILE A 239 6.72 -9.41 10.50
C ILE A 239 6.87 -7.98 11.02
N LEU A 240 7.47 -7.81 12.20
CA LEU A 240 7.45 -6.55 12.95
C LEU A 240 8.82 -5.92 13.15
N ALA A 241 9.92 -6.65 12.98
CA ALA A 241 11.25 -6.10 13.18
C ALA A 241 11.74 -5.30 11.97
N THR A 242 12.27 -4.11 12.26
CA THR A 242 13.05 -3.27 11.36
C THR A 242 14.27 -2.78 12.15
N SER A 243 15.47 -2.75 11.54
CA SER A 243 16.66 -2.27 12.22
C SER A 243 16.61 -0.74 12.34
N TYR A 244 17.06 -0.24 13.49
CA TYR A 244 17.05 1.17 13.82
C TYR A 244 18.48 1.63 14.09
N SER A 245 18.96 2.64 13.35
CA SER A 245 20.20 3.32 13.69
C SER A 245 19.90 4.59 14.50
N LEU A 246 20.88 5.13 15.22
CA LEU A 246 20.75 6.36 16.01
C LEU A 246 20.15 7.56 15.24
N MET A 247 20.09 7.50 13.89
CA MET A 247 19.54 8.54 13.01
C MET A 247 18.27 8.16 12.23
N GLY A 248 17.73 6.94 12.30
CA GLY A 248 16.49 6.59 11.58
C GLY A 248 16.19 5.09 11.40
N ILE A 249 15.01 4.80 10.82
CA ILE A 249 14.59 3.44 10.41
C ILE A 249 15.41 3.03 9.19
N GLN A 250 16.09 1.87 9.23
CA GLN A 250 16.73 1.28 8.05
C GLN A 250 15.68 0.52 7.27
N TRP A 251 15.10 1.19 6.28
CA TRP A 251 13.94 0.66 5.60
C TRP A 251 14.22 -0.64 4.85
N ASN A 252 15.41 -0.79 4.28
CA ASN A 252 15.83 -1.99 3.55
C ASN A 252 16.07 -3.22 4.45
N SER A 253 15.98 -3.09 5.79
CA SER A 253 16.22 -4.19 6.73
C SER A 253 15.11 -5.22 6.83
N SER A 254 13.91 -4.84 6.37
CA SER A 254 12.78 -5.73 6.19
C SER A 254 12.38 -5.68 4.70
N MET A 255 11.79 -6.77 4.20
CA MET A 255 11.28 -6.86 2.83
C MET A 255 9.84 -6.37 2.67
N THR A 256 9.11 -6.39 3.79
CA THR A 256 7.72 -5.97 3.90
C THR A 256 7.55 -4.52 4.34
N PRO A 257 8.49 -3.59 4.18
CA PRO A 257 8.16 -2.19 4.04
C PRO A 257 8.25 -1.88 2.56
N PRO A 258 7.18 -1.38 1.91
CA PRO A 258 7.30 -0.87 0.54
C PRO A 258 8.33 0.28 0.48
N VAL A 259 8.67 0.77 1.66
CA VAL A 259 9.55 1.84 1.97
C VAL A 259 11.01 1.45 2.23
N GLY A 260 11.27 0.16 2.47
CA GLY A 260 12.59 -0.44 2.25
C GLY A 260 12.96 -0.52 0.79
N ASN A 261 11.93 -0.37 -0.04
CA ASN A 261 11.98 -0.11 -1.45
C ASN A 261 11.63 1.37 -1.77
N SER A 262 11.26 2.22 -0.77
CA SER A 262 11.66 3.64 -0.48
C SER A 262 10.75 4.56 0.37
N PRO A 263 11.26 5.59 1.10
CA PRO A 263 10.84 5.78 2.49
C PRO A 263 9.91 6.92 2.99
N GLY A 264 8.94 6.60 3.89
CA GLY A 264 8.44 7.47 5.01
C GLY A 264 6.92 7.79 5.18
N HIS A 265 6.29 7.40 6.33
CA HIS A 265 5.01 7.69 7.11
C HIS A 265 3.57 8.01 6.53
N ARG A 266 2.50 7.27 6.90
CA ARG A 266 1.02 7.32 6.52
C ARG A 266 0.63 7.04 5.05
N GLU A 267 -0.42 6.25 4.81
CA GLU A 267 -0.75 5.59 3.52
C GLU A 267 -0.69 6.49 2.26
N TYR A 268 -1.17 7.75 2.36
CA TYR A 268 -1.03 8.71 1.25
C TYR A 268 0.41 9.18 1.00
N LEU A 269 1.20 9.45 2.05
CA LEU A 269 2.62 9.79 1.93
C LEU A 269 3.43 8.57 1.46
N ASN A 270 2.94 7.35 1.70
CA ASN A 270 3.62 6.14 1.26
C ASN A 270 3.61 6.09 -0.25
N THR A 271 2.48 6.48 -0.82
CA THR A 271 2.28 6.56 -2.26
C THR A 271 3.29 7.52 -2.90
N GLU A 272 3.56 8.68 -2.28
CA GLU A 272 4.64 9.58 -2.75
C GLU A 272 6.01 8.90 -2.71
N LYS A 273 6.34 8.23 -1.60
CA LYS A 273 7.67 7.63 -1.40
C LYS A 273 7.91 6.42 -2.31
N ILE A 274 6.88 5.60 -2.52
CA ILE A 274 6.85 4.54 -3.53
C ILE A 274 7.07 5.16 -4.91
N TYR A 275 6.34 6.24 -5.24
CA TYR A 275 6.47 6.87 -6.54
C TYR A 275 7.87 7.41 -6.79
N LEU A 276 8.47 8.16 -5.85
CA LEU A 276 9.77 8.80 -6.01
C LEU A 276 10.92 7.82 -6.23
N ALA A 277 10.74 6.57 -5.83
CA ALA A 277 11.77 5.56 -5.86
C ALA A 277 11.56 4.41 -6.81
N SER A 278 10.36 4.29 -7.37
CA SER A 278 10.13 3.32 -8.43
C SER A 278 11.13 3.57 -9.57
N ASP A 279 11.88 2.56 -9.98
CA ASP A 279 12.76 2.67 -11.15
C ASP A 279 11.99 2.58 -12.48
N SER A 280 10.66 2.38 -12.42
CA SER A 280 9.81 2.34 -13.62
C SER A 280 9.85 3.69 -14.35
N LYS A 281 10.15 3.61 -15.66
CA LYS A 281 10.06 4.76 -16.57
C LYS A 281 8.62 5.09 -16.93
N ASP A 282 7.71 4.12 -16.85
CA ASP A 282 6.28 4.30 -17.10
C ASP A 282 5.52 4.19 -15.76
N ARG A 283 5.47 5.32 -15.04
CA ARG A 283 4.84 5.45 -13.73
C ARG A 283 3.99 6.70 -13.65
N SER A 284 2.98 6.68 -12.79
CA SER A 284 2.13 7.84 -12.49
C SER A 284 1.72 7.83 -11.04
N ILE A 285 1.36 9.01 -10.53
CA ILE A 285 0.81 9.22 -9.20
C ILE A 285 -0.32 10.24 -9.31
N ALA A 286 -1.40 9.99 -8.57
CA ALA A 286 -2.51 10.91 -8.40
C ALA A 286 -3.15 10.68 -7.03
N PHE A 287 -3.71 11.74 -6.46
CA PHE A 287 -4.46 11.72 -5.20
C PHE A 287 -5.92 12.03 -5.49
N VAL A 288 -6.85 11.46 -4.73
CA VAL A 288 -8.28 11.70 -4.92
C VAL A 288 -8.80 12.51 -3.75
N GLU A 289 -9.31 13.71 -4.02
CA GLU A 289 -9.84 14.60 -2.99
C GLU A 289 -11.02 13.94 -2.27
N GLY A 290 -10.98 13.94 -0.93
CA GLY A 290 -12.06 13.40 -0.11
C GLY A 290 -12.18 11.88 -0.09
N ALA A 291 -11.30 11.13 -0.76
CA ALA A 291 -11.27 9.67 -0.64
C ALA A 291 -10.76 9.25 0.73
N GLN A 292 -11.40 8.26 1.35
CA GLN A 292 -10.86 7.58 2.53
C GLN A 292 -10.21 6.24 2.15
N HIS A 293 -9.74 5.50 3.15
CA HIS A 293 -8.99 4.27 2.96
C HIS A 293 -9.61 3.29 1.96
N MET A 294 -10.91 3.01 2.08
CA MET A 294 -11.63 2.11 1.18
C MET A 294 -12.03 2.76 -0.16
N ILE A 295 -11.39 3.86 -0.54
CA ILE A 295 -11.58 4.63 -1.79
C ILE A 295 -12.94 5.34 -1.87
N ASN A 296 -13.88 5.01 -0.99
CA ASN A 296 -15.19 5.66 -0.91
C ASN A 296 -15.10 7.05 -0.27
N THR A 297 -16.14 7.86 -0.50
CA THR A 297 -16.12 9.26 -0.11
C THR A 297 -16.15 9.41 1.41
N CYS A 298 -15.27 10.23 1.96
CA CYS A 298 -15.31 10.63 3.35
C CYS A 298 -16.41 11.70 3.56
N ALA A 299 -17.65 11.26 3.77
CA ALA A 299 -18.77 12.18 4.04
C ALA A 299 -18.52 13.08 5.27
N ALA A 300 -17.84 12.56 6.30
CA ALA A 300 -17.50 13.35 7.49
C ALA A 300 -16.43 14.43 7.23
N CYS A 301 -15.71 14.34 6.12
CA CYS A 301 -14.72 15.33 5.72
C CYS A 301 -15.33 16.48 4.90
N GLU A 302 -16.60 16.35 4.48
CA GLU A 302 -17.27 17.34 3.65
C GLU A 302 -17.74 18.55 4.49
N LYS A 303 -17.52 19.76 3.96
CA LYS A 303 -18.09 21.01 4.48
C LYS A 303 -19.57 21.15 4.13
N TYR A 304 -19.99 20.54 3.02
CA TYR A 304 -21.37 20.48 2.57
C TYR A 304 -21.63 19.15 1.84
N PRO A 305 -22.86 18.60 1.90
CA PRO A 305 -23.14 17.28 1.34
C PRO A 305 -22.77 17.16 -0.15
N GLY A 306 -21.96 16.15 -0.47
CA GLY A 306 -21.53 15.84 -1.83
C GLY A 306 -20.41 16.73 -2.37
N GLU A 307 -19.69 17.46 -1.52
CA GLU A 307 -18.49 18.24 -1.88
C GLU A 307 -17.53 17.43 -2.75
N PHE A 308 -17.21 16.19 -2.35
CA PHE A 308 -16.22 15.36 -3.05
C PHE A 308 -16.83 14.39 -4.08
N GLY A 309 -18.16 14.23 -4.07
CA GLY A 309 -18.87 13.37 -5.03
C GLY A 309 -18.56 11.88 -4.83
N ASP A 310 -18.52 11.10 -5.92
CA ASP A 310 -18.19 9.67 -5.89
C ASP A 310 -16.68 9.47 -6.13
N THR A 311 -15.93 9.36 -5.05
CA THR A 311 -14.46 9.20 -5.11
C THR A 311 -14.05 7.82 -5.64
N THR A 312 -14.89 6.80 -5.48
CA THR A 312 -14.67 5.47 -6.05
C THR A 312 -14.72 5.54 -7.58
N LYS A 313 -15.74 6.21 -8.13
CA LYS A 313 -15.83 6.47 -9.56
C LYS A 313 -14.64 7.30 -10.05
N THR A 314 -14.31 8.42 -9.38
CA THR A 314 -13.18 9.29 -9.76
C THR A 314 -11.86 8.51 -9.81
N THR A 315 -11.59 7.69 -8.79
CA THR A 315 -10.38 6.87 -8.71
C THR A 315 -10.28 5.88 -9.88
N TYR A 316 -11.34 5.09 -10.09
CA TYR A 316 -11.30 4.05 -11.12
C TYR A 316 -11.44 4.60 -12.54
N ASP A 317 -12.06 5.76 -12.73
CA ASP A 317 -12.04 6.47 -14.02
C ASP A 317 -10.62 6.90 -14.38
N HIS A 318 -9.89 7.47 -13.43
CA HIS A 318 -8.51 7.86 -13.66
C HIS A 318 -7.60 6.65 -13.94
N MET A 319 -7.73 5.58 -13.14
CA MET A 319 -6.99 4.33 -13.36
C MET A 319 -7.26 3.74 -14.74
N ALA A 320 -8.52 3.61 -15.12
CA ALA A 320 -8.90 3.11 -16.44
C ALA A 320 -8.39 4.01 -17.57
N ALA A 321 -8.59 5.32 -17.45
CA ALA A 321 -8.12 6.27 -18.45
C ALA A 321 -6.60 6.21 -18.62
N TRP A 322 -5.85 6.02 -17.53
CA TRP A 322 -4.39 5.84 -17.57
C TRP A 322 -4.02 4.53 -18.24
N LEU A 323 -4.56 3.39 -17.79
CA LEU A 323 -4.28 2.06 -18.35
C LEU A 323 -4.64 1.97 -19.84
N SER A 324 -5.69 2.67 -20.28
CA SER A 324 -6.18 2.67 -21.65
C SER A 324 -5.40 3.58 -22.61
N GLN A 325 -4.33 4.26 -22.18
CA GLN A 325 -3.59 5.16 -23.06
C GLN A 325 -2.81 4.40 -24.14
N LYS A 326 -3.01 4.81 -25.40
CA LYS A 326 -2.28 4.29 -26.56
C LYS A 326 -0.77 4.54 -26.40
N GLY A 327 0.05 3.53 -26.71
CA GLY A 327 1.52 3.60 -26.60
C GLY A 327 2.06 3.09 -25.26
N ARG A 328 1.21 2.78 -24.29
CA ARG A 328 1.62 1.92 -23.17
C ARG A 328 1.91 0.53 -23.69
N ARG A 329 2.91 -0.14 -23.08
CA ARG A 329 3.45 -1.47 -23.50
C ARG A 329 2.37 -2.54 -23.75
N PHE A 330 1.20 -2.33 -23.16
CA PHE A 330 0.09 -3.28 -23.08
C PHE A 330 -1.01 -3.07 -24.15
N LEU A 331 -1.01 -1.94 -24.87
CA LEU A 331 -2.00 -1.60 -25.93
C LEU A 331 -1.33 -1.37 -27.29
N GLN A 332 -0.25 -2.10 -27.57
CA GLN A 332 0.47 -2.04 -28.85
C GLN A 332 -0.25 -2.85 -29.93
#